data_AF-A0A965G7F0-F1
#
_entry.id   AF-A0A965G7F0-F1
#
_cell.length_a   1.000
_cell.length_b   1.000
_cell.length_c   1.000
_cell.angle_alpha   90.00
_cell.angle_beta   90.00
_cell.angle_gamma   90.00
#
_symmetry.space_group_name_H-M   'P 1'
#
loop_
_entity.id
_entity.type
_entity.pdbx_description
1 polymer ?
#
loop_
_entity_poly.entity_id
_entity_poly.type
_entity_poly.pdbx_seq_one_letter_code
_entity_poly.pdbx_strand_id
1 'polypeptide(L)'
;MVYGGLEKKIEFLKPIFDRVGFMHGRIASPGQMQVPIDEGISRPAAAVGVVDYFADFRTLWKRAMKGFLDHAERGDVLIFAPELLDGTHYYARLFPGPDGKMTEESDRYAQALLYAKIARRLFQEASAAR
;
A
#
# COMPACT_ATOMS: atom_id res chain seq x y z
N MET A 1 -6.60 -7.15 7.28
CA MET A 1 -6.66 -6.71 8.69
C MET A 1 -8.09 -6.56 9.25
N VAL A 2 -9.13 -6.82 8.45
CA VAL A 2 -10.55 -6.64 8.82
C VAL A 2 -11.08 -7.51 9.97
N TYR A 3 -10.55 -8.71 10.21
CA TYR A 3 -11.03 -9.56 11.31
C TYR A 3 -10.76 -8.87 12.66
N GLY A 4 -11.81 -8.61 13.45
CA GLY A 4 -11.72 -7.88 14.71
C GLY A 4 -11.90 -6.35 14.61
N GLY A 5 -12.34 -5.82 13.45
CA GLY A 5 -12.67 -4.40 13.25
C GLY A 5 -11.45 -3.56 12.88
N LEU A 6 -11.38 -3.14 11.62
CA LEU A 6 -10.25 -2.36 11.10
C LEU A 6 -10.17 -0.97 11.75
N GLU A 7 -11.31 -0.33 11.93
CA GLU A 7 -11.45 1.03 12.44
C GLU A 7 -10.89 1.12 13.86
N LYS A 8 -11.25 0.16 14.72
CA LYS A 8 -10.73 0.08 16.09
C LYS A 8 -9.21 -0.07 16.13
N LYS A 9 -8.65 -0.86 15.21
CA LYS A 9 -7.19 -1.02 15.09
C LYS A 9 -6.53 0.26 14.59
N ILE A 10 -7.12 0.93 13.60
CA ILE A 10 -6.61 2.21 13.09
C ILE A 10 -6.58 3.26 14.21
N GLU A 11 -7.65 3.36 14.99
CA GLU A 11 -7.71 4.31 16.12
C GLU A 11 -6.70 3.94 17.22
N PHE A 12 -6.55 2.65 17.54
CA PHE A 12 -5.50 2.20 18.46
C PHE A 12 -4.08 2.54 17.96
N LEU A 13 -3.84 2.45 16.65
CA LEU A 13 -2.55 2.73 16.02
C LEU A 13 -2.30 4.24 15.79
N LYS A 14 -3.22 5.13 16.16
CA LYS A 14 -3.08 6.59 15.95
C LYS A 14 -1.72 7.15 16.40
N PRO A 15 -1.18 6.82 17.60
CA PRO A 15 0.11 7.35 18.04
C PRO A 15 1.30 6.91 17.18
N ILE A 16 1.15 5.85 16.37
CA ILE A 16 2.15 5.44 15.39
C ILE A 16 2.03 6.32 14.14
N PHE A 17 0.82 6.51 13.61
CA PHE A 17 0.58 7.35 12.45
C PHE A 17 1.04 8.80 12.67
N ASP A 18 0.82 9.35 13.85
CA ASP A 18 1.23 10.71 14.23
C ASP A 18 2.76 10.92 14.22
N ARG A 19 3.56 9.84 14.21
CA ARG A 19 5.03 9.89 14.27
C ARG A 19 5.73 9.28 13.07
N VAL A 20 4.99 8.99 11.99
CA VAL A 20 5.58 8.42 10.78
C VAL A 20 6.44 9.47 10.08
N GLY A 21 7.74 9.18 9.93
CA GLY A 21 8.66 9.94 9.06
C GLY A 21 9.09 9.18 7.80
N PHE A 22 8.68 7.91 7.66
CA PHE A 22 9.12 7.01 6.59
C PHE A 22 8.09 5.88 6.38
N MET A 23 7.84 5.51 5.13
CA MET A 23 6.84 4.53 4.74
C MET A 23 7.39 3.50 3.75
N HIS A 24 7.23 2.21 4.06
CA HIS A 24 7.35 1.16 3.05
C HIS A 24 6.08 1.10 2.20
N GLY A 25 6.27 1.19 0.88
CA GLY A 25 5.22 1.10 -0.12
C GLY A 25 5.00 -0.33 -0.55
N ARG A 26 4.16 -1.07 0.17
CA ARG A 26 3.71 -2.40 -0.23
C ARG A 26 2.23 -2.55 0.03
N ILE A 27 1.54 -3.24 -0.86
CA ILE A 27 0.13 -3.60 -0.71
C ILE A 27 0.03 -5.12 -0.61
N ALA A 28 -0.50 -5.57 0.52
CA ALA A 28 -0.66 -6.97 0.85
C ALA A 28 -2.15 -7.35 0.91
N SER A 29 -2.45 -8.64 0.79
CA SER A 29 -3.74 -9.20 1.19
C SER A 29 -3.57 -9.99 2.50
N PRO A 30 -4.65 -10.39 3.20
CA PRO A 30 -4.54 -11.14 4.46
C PRO A 30 -3.70 -12.42 4.38
N GLY A 31 -3.53 -13.02 3.20
CA GLY A 31 -2.75 -14.25 3.01
C GLY A 31 -1.50 -14.09 2.15
N GLN A 32 -1.23 -12.91 1.59
CA GLN A 32 -0.15 -12.73 0.62
C GLN A 32 0.57 -11.41 0.86
N MET A 33 1.90 -11.47 0.91
CA MET A 33 2.77 -10.34 1.26
C MET A 33 2.71 -9.19 0.24
N GLN A 34 2.48 -9.53 -1.03
CA GLN A 34 2.31 -8.59 -2.12
C GLN A 34 1.23 -9.11 -3.08
N VAL A 35 0.35 -8.22 -3.50
CA VAL A 35 -0.73 -8.50 -4.46
C VAL A 35 -0.84 -7.36 -5.47
N PRO A 36 -1.17 -7.66 -6.75
CA PRO A 36 -1.30 -6.63 -7.75
C PRO A 36 -2.53 -5.76 -7.49
N ILE A 37 -2.41 -4.47 -7.82
CA ILE A 37 -3.55 -3.57 -7.96
C ILE A 37 -3.70 -3.14 -9.41
N ASP A 38 -4.90 -2.71 -9.76
CA ASP A 38 -5.21 -2.12 -11.05
C ASP A 38 -4.90 -0.61 -11.06
N GLU A 39 -4.85 -0.02 -12.26
CA GLU A 39 -4.76 1.42 -12.37
C GLU A 39 -5.99 2.10 -11.76
N GLY A 40 -5.76 3.16 -10.98
CA GLY A 40 -6.81 3.95 -10.35
C GLY A 40 -6.96 3.68 -8.86
N ILE A 41 -8.19 3.80 -8.36
CA ILE A 41 -8.53 3.68 -6.92
C ILE A 41 -9.70 2.72 -6.65
N SER A 42 -10.15 2.00 -7.67
CA SER A 42 -11.21 1.00 -7.55
C SER A 42 -10.71 -0.24 -6.81
N ARG A 43 -11.66 -1.02 -6.29
CA ARG A 43 -11.37 -2.35 -5.73
C ARG A 43 -10.63 -3.20 -6.77
N PRO A 44 -9.46 -3.78 -6.44
CA PRO A 44 -8.70 -4.58 -7.40
C PRO A 44 -9.47 -5.82 -7.86
N ALA A 45 -9.29 -6.20 -9.12
CA ALA A 45 -9.88 -7.42 -9.70
C ALA A 45 -9.44 -8.69 -8.94
N ALA A 46 -8.21 -8.70 -8.41
CA ALA A 46 -7.67 -9.80 -7.61
C ALA A 46 -8.25 -9.86 -6.16
N ALA A 47 -9.06 -8.88 -5.74
CA ALA A 47 -9.61 -8.85 -4.38
C ALA A 47 -10.79 -9.82 -4.21
N VAL A 48 -10.54 -10.94 -3.53
CA VAL A 48 -11.55 -11.96 -3.21
C VAL A 48 -12.26 -11.71 -1.88
N GLY A 49 -13.52 -12.16 -1.77
CA GLY A 49 -14.30 -12.12 -0.52
C GLY A 49 -14.83 -10.73 -0.17
N VAL A 50 -14.93 -10.41 1.13
CA VAL A 50 -15.51 -9.14 1.61
C VAL A 50 -14.47 -8.03 1.82
N VAL A 51 -13.19 -8.28 1.52
CA VAL A 51 -12.08 -7.38 1.85
C VAL A 51 -11.63 -6.61 0.61
N ASP A 52 -11.59 -5.29 0.72
CA ASP A 52 -10.88 -4.43 -0.23
C ASP A 52 -9.55 -4.00 0.39
N TYR A 53 -8.52 -4.84 0.21
CA TYR A 53 -7.21 -4.58 0.77
C TYR A 53 -6.62 -3.26 0.26
N PHE A 54 -6.96 -2.83 -0.96
CA PHE A 54 -6.42 -1.60 -1.50
C PHE A 54 -7.06 -0.38 -0.84
N ALA A 55 -8.37 -0.39 -0.61
CA ALA A 55 -9.03 0.63 0.20
C ALA A 55 -8.45 0.72 1.63
N ASP A 56 -8.18 -0.43 2.26
CA ASP A 56 -7.54 -0.49 3.57
C ASP A 56 -6.16 0.20 3.55
N PHE A 57 -5.28 -0.18 2.61
CA PHE A 57 -3.94 0.40 2.48
C PHE A 57 -3.96 1.89 2.18
N ARG A 58 -4.87 2.36 1.30
CA ARG A 58 -5.04 3.80 1.05
C ARG A 58 -5.43 4.56 2.31
N THR A 59 -6.29 3.98 3.14
CA THR A 59 -6.70 4.57 4.42
C THR A 59 -5.50 4.70 5.37
N LEU A 60 -4.73 3.63 5.52
CA LEU A 60 -3.54 3.60 6.38
C LEU A 60 -2.48 4.59 5.91
N TRP A 61 -2.19 4.62 4.60
CA TRP A 61 -1.23 5.54 4.02
C TRP A 61 -1.65 6.99 4.21
N LYS A 62 -2.92 7.33 3.95
CA LYS A 62 -3.43 8.69 4.13
C LYS A 62 -3.38 9.14 5.60
N ARG A 63 -3.67 8.24 6.55
CA ARG A 63 -3.52 8.52 8.00
C ARG A 63 -2.07 8.80 8.39
N ALA A 64 -1.13 7.97 7.92
CA ALA A 64 0.30 8.18 8.16
C ALA A 64 0.82 9.49 7.54
N MET A 65 0.43 9.78 6.29
CA MET A 65 0.79 11.01 5.59
C MET A 65 0.24 12.25 6.31
N LYS A 66 -1.01 12.18 6.81
CA LYS A 66 -1.58 13.24 7.63
C LYS A 66 -0.79 13.45 8.92
N GLY A 67 -0.47 12.37 9.64
CA GLY A 67 0.31 12.46 10.87
C GLY A 67 1.68 13.13 10.67
N PHE A 68 2.37 12.80 9.58
CA PHE A 68 3.58 13.52 9.15
C PHE A 68 3.30 15.00 8.90
N LEU A 69 2.30 15.32 8.08
CA LEU A 69 1.96 16.69 7.66
C LEU A 69 1.52 17.60 8.83
N ASP A 70 0.94 17.04 9.88
CA ASP A 70 0.49 17.78 11.07
C ASP A 70 1.67 18.38 11.85
N HIS A 71 2.88 17.84 11.69
CA HIS A 71 4.09 18.28 12.39
C HIS A 71 5.25 18.66 11.46
N ALA A 72 5.14 18.40 10.15
CA ALA A 72 6.19 18.69 9.18
C ALA A 72 6.45 20.20 9.03
N GLU A 73 7.72 20.55 9.03
CA GLU A 73 8.23 21.90 8.78
C GLU A 73 8.73 22.07 7.35
N ARG A 74 9.08 23.30 6.98
CA ARG A 74 9.61 23.60 5.65
C ARG A 74 10.94 22.87 5.46
N GLY A 75 10.98 21.96 4.48
CA GLY A 75 12.18 21.19 4.13
C GLY A 75 12.10 19.73 4.58
N ASP A 76 11.14 19.37 5.44
CA ASP A 76 10.90 17.98 5.79
C ASP A 76 10.38 17.19 4.60
N VAL A 77 10.81 15.93 4.52
CA VAL A 77 10.45 15.01 3.43
C VAL A 77 9.93 13.71 4.01
N LEU A 78 8.72 13.33 3.63
CA LEU A 78 8.21 12.00 3.89
C LEU A 78 8.72 11.04 2.82
N ILE A 79 9.56 10.10 3.23
CA ILE A 79 10.07 9.07 2.31
C ILE A 79 9.01 7.98 2.15
N PHE A 80 8.66 7.70 0.90
CA PHE A 80 7.84 6.55 0.51
C PHE A 80 8.69 5.63 -0.38
N ALA A 81 9.03 4.44 0.14
CA ALA A 81 9.92 3.49 -0.51
C ALA A 81 9.15 2.23 -0.92
N PRO A 82 8.72 2.11 -2.19
CA PRO A 82 8.15 0.86 -2.69
C PRO A 82 9.14 -0.29 -2.51
N GLU A 83 8.74 -1.34 -1.80
CA GLU A 83 9.63 -2.45 -1.49
C GLU A 83 9.77 -3.36 -2.71
N LEU A 84 10.98 -3.44 -3.26
CA LEU A 84 11.34 -4.32 -4.37
C LEU A 84 12.40 -5.31 -3.86
N LEU A 85 11.93 -6.41 -3.28
CA LEU A 85 12.79 -7.54 -2.93
C LEU A 85 12.86 -8.53 -4.08
N ASP A 86 13.92 -9.32 -4.10
CA ASP A 86 14.09 -10.39 -5.07
C ASP A 86 12.99 -11.45 -4.87
N GLY A 87 12.33 -11.79 -5.98
CA GLY A 87 11.18 -12.71 -6.02
C GLY A 87 11.46 -14.10 -5.46
N THR A 88 12.72 -14.52 -5.48
CA THR A 88 13.19 -15.78 -4.90
C THR A 88 13.04 -15.84 -3.37
N HIS A 89 12.86 -14.70 -2.69
CA HIS A 89 12.63 -14.64 -1.24
C HIS A 89 11.14 -14.74 -0.88
N TYR A 90 10.39 -15.59 -1.59
CA TYR A 90 8.94 -15.82 -1.41
C TYR A 90 8.04 -14.60 -1.73
N TYR A 91 8.56 -13.60 -2.44
CA TYR A 91 7.78 -12.44 -2.87
C TYR A 91 7.08 -12.65 -4.22
N ALA A 92 7.67 -13.46 -5.12
CA ALA A 92 7.04 -13.79 -6.39
C ALA A 92 5.94 -14.83 -6.20
N ARG A 93 4.69 -14.45 -6.42
CA ARG A 93 3.61 -15.41 -6.59
C ARG A 93 3.63 -15.90 -8.04
N LEU A 94 3.91 -17.18 -8.25
CA LEU A 94 4.03 -17.75 -9.58
C LEU A 94 2.73 -18.44 -10.02
N PHE A 95 2.36 -18.23 -11.27
CA PHE A 95 1.18 -18.81 -11.93
C PHE A 95 1.56 -19.39 -13.28
N PRO A 96 0.91 -20.48 -13.74
CA PRO A 96 1.13 -21.00 -15.07
C PRO A 96 0.62 -20.00 -16.12
N GLY A 97 1.50 -19.59 -17.03
CA GLY A 97 1.16 -18.79 -18.20
C GLY A 97 0.52 -19.63 -19.32
N PRO A 98 0.13 -19.00 -20.45
CA PRO A 98 -0.47 -19.70 -21.59
C PRO A 98 0.44 -20.78 -22.22
N ASP A 99 1.76 -20.67 -22.02
CA ASP A 99 2.76 -21.65 -22.48
C ASP A 99 3.08 -22.72 -21.43
N GLY A 100 2.37 -22.73 -20.30
CA GLY A 100 2.58 -23.66 -19.18
C GLY A 100 3.78 -23.31 -18.28
N LYS A 101 4.54 -22.25 -18.58
CA LYS A 101 5.65 -21.82 -17.71
C LYS A 101 5.14 -21.05 -16.51
N MET A 102 5.80 -21.23 -15.38
CA MET A 102 5.51 -20.47 -14.17
C MET A 102 6.07 -19.05 -14.31
N THR A 103 5.19 -18.06 -14.35
CA THR A 103 5.52 -16.64 -14.41
C THR A 103 4.98 -15.93 -13.18
N GLU A 104 5.61 -14.84 -12.78
CA GLU A 104 5.09 -14.03 -11.68
C GLU A 104 3.72 -13.43 -12.02
N GLU A 105 2.84 -13.37 -11.02
CA GLU A 105 1.46 -12.85 -11.12
C GLU A 105 1.43 -11.41 -11.66
N SER A 106 2.48 -10.63 -11.39
CA SER A 106 2.56 -9.24 -11.83
C SER A 106 4.00 -8.76 -12.02
N ASP A 107 4.18 -7.73 -12.83
CA ASP A 107 5.44 -6.97 -12.88
C ASP A 107 5.56 -6.09 -11.63
N ARG A 108 6.44 -6.50 -10.70
CA ARG A 108 6.67 -5.76 -9.45
C ARG A 108 7.21 -4.35 -9.66
N TYR A 109 8.01 -4.12 -10.70
CA TYR A 109 8.56 -2.79 -10.99
C TYR A 109 7.43 -1.86 -11.47
N ALA A 110 6.57 -2.36 -12.34
CA ALA A 110 5.37 -1.62 -12.76
C ALA A 110 4.44 -1.33 -11.56
N GLN A 111 4.24 -2.31 -10.67
CA GLN A 111 3.46 -2.12 -9.44
C GLN A 111 4.09 -1.07 -8.50
N ALA A 112 5.42 -1.05 -8.33
CA ALA A 112 6.12 -0.04 -7.54
C ALA A 112 5.94 1.38 -8.08
N LEU A 113 6.00 1.55 -9.41
CA LEU A 113 5.71 2.84 -10.07
C LEU A 113 4.26 3.28 -9.82
N LEU A 114 3.32 2.33 -9.90
CA LEU A 114 1.91 2.59 -9.60
C LEU A 114 1.71 2.98 -8.13
N TYR A 115 2.35 2.30 -7.17
CA TYR A 115 2.32 2.66 -5.76
C TYR A 115 2.83 4.08 -5.53
N ALA A 116 3.95 4.46 -6.16
CA ALA A 116 4.48 5.81 -6.06
C ALA A 116 3.51 6.87 -6.61
N LYS A 117 2.81 6.59 -7.73
CA LYS A 117 1.77 7.47 -8.29
C LYS A 117 0.61 7.64 -7.31
N ILE A 118 0.12 6.56 -6.72
CA ILE A 118 -0.98 6.58 -5.74
C ILE A 118 -0.56 7.31 -4.46
N ALA A 119 0.63 7.03 -3.94
CA ALA A 119 1.14 7.68 -2.73
C ALA A 119 1.23 9.20 -2.88
N ARG A 120 1.73 9.70 -4.03
CA ARG A 120 1.74 11.14 -4.34
C ARG A 120 0.35 11.74 -4.34
N ARG A 121 -0.62 11.07 -4.98
CA ARG A 121 -2.03 11.52 -4.98
C ARG A 121 -2.60 11.59 -3.57
N LEU A 122 -2.42 10.53 -2.77
CA LEU A 122 -2.92 10.51 -1.39
C LEU A 122 -2.27 11.59 -0.52
N PHE A 123 -0.97 11.84 -0.72
CA PHE A 123 -0.26 12.90 -0.01
C PHE A 123 -0.82 14.29 -0.37
N GLN A 124 -1.08 14.55 -1.66
CA GLN A 124 -1.74 15.79 -2.10
C GLN A 124 -3.14 15.94 -1.48
N GLU A 125 -3.94 14.87 -1.47
CA GLU A 125 -5.26 14.89 -0.84
C GLU A 125 -5.19 15.11 0.68
N ALA A 126 -4.19 14.54 1.36
CA ALA A 126 -3.99 14.76 2.80
C ALA A 126 -3.54 16.20 3.09
N SER A 127 -2.68 16.76 2.24
CA SER A 127 -2.21 18.14 2.35
C SER A 127 -3.30 19.17 2.08
N ALA A 128 -4.25 18.89 1.17
CA ALA A 128 -5.37 19.77 0.88
C ALA A 128 -6.42 19.83 2.00
N ALA A 129 -6.35 18.89 2.96
CA ALA A 129 -7.23 18.84 4.12
C ALA A 129 -6.64 19.52 5.36
N ARG A 130 -5.46 20.16 5.24
CA ARG A 130 -4.83 21.02 6.25
C ARG A 130 -5.32 22.46 6.09
#